data_AF-A0A963T243-F1
#
_entry.id   AF-A0A963T243-F1
#
_cell.length_a   1.000
_cell.length_b   1.000
_cell.length_c   1.000
_cell.angle_alpha   90.00
_cell.angle_beta   90.00
_cell.angle_gamma   90.00
#
_symmetry.space_group_name_H-M   'P 1'
#
loop_
_entity.id
_entity.type
_entity.pdbx_description
1 polymer ?
#
loop_
_entity_poly.entity_id
_entity_poly.type
_entity_poly.pdbx_seq_one_letter_code
_entity_poly.pdbx_strand_id
1 'polypeptide(L)'
;MFILAAIGWVAIAAGGLAAFAGFNMSEPFWIAMGLSSMISGVLFLALDRGLSLLTEIRDKLVGETPDQARAPTKRTSFDDAFLDGE
;
A
#
# COMPACT_ATOMS: atom_id res chain seq x y z
N MET A 1 5.72 -1.01 -0.04
CA MET A 1 4.86 -0.90 1.17
C MET A 1 5.30 -1.84 2.30
N PHE A 2 6.59 -2.24 2.36
CA PHE A 2 7.08 -3.12 3.44
C PHE A 2 7.66 -2.33 4.63
N ILE A 3 8.17 -1.13 4.35
CA ILE A 3 8.87 -0.29 5.32
C ILE A 3 7.90 0.33 6.34
N LEU A 4 6.72 0.78 5.90
CA LEU A 4 5.69 1.35 6.78
C LEU A 4 5.18 0.31 7.79
N ALA A 5 4.85 -0.88 7.30
CA ALA A 5 4.44 -1.99 8.16
C ALA A 5 5.55 -2.41 9.13
N ALA A 6 6.82 -2.47 8.69
CA ALA A 6 7.95 -2.77 9.55
C ALA A 6 8.14 -1.72 10.65
N ILE A 7 8.04 -0.42 10.33
CA ILE A 7 8.12 0.67 11.32
C ILE A 7 6.99 0.56 12.34
N GLY A 8 5.76 0.26 11.91
CA GLY A 8 4.64 0.08 12.83
C GLY A 8 4.82 -1.10 13.79
N TRP A 9 5.32 -2.25 13.32
CA TRP A 9 5.65 -3.39 14.18
C TRP A 9 6.78 -3.08 15.16
N VAL A 10 7.83 -2.39 14.72
CA VAL A 10 8.93 -1.96 15.58
C VAL A 10 8.45 -0.98 16.65
N ALA A 11 7.56 -0.04 16.31
CA ALA A 11 6.96 0.89 17.25
C ALA A 11 6.07 0.19 18.29
N ILE A 12 5.29 -0.82 17.88
CA ILE A 12 4.48 -1.63 18.81
C ILE A 12 5.38 -2.43 19.76
N ALA A 13 6.42 -3.09 19.25
CA ALA A 13 7.35 -3.87 20.07
C ALA A 13 8.12 -2.98 21.05
N ALA A 14 8.66 -1.84 20.58
CA ALA A 14 9.39 -0.89 21.40
C ALA A 14 8.48 -0.20 22.44
N GLY A 15 7.29 0.22 22.03
CA GLY A 15 6.30 0.83 22.91
C GLY A 15 5.81 -0.13 23.99
N GLY A 16 5.56 -1.40 23.64
CA GLY A 16 5.19 -2.45 24.60
C GLY A 16 6.30 -2.73 25.61
N LEU A 17 7.55 -2.76 25.16
CA LEU A 17 8.71 -2.95 26.04
C LEU A 17 8.88 -1.77 27.00
N ALA A 18 8.72 -0.54 26.51
CA ALA A 18 8.77 0.68 27.33
C ALA A 18 7.63 0.75 28.35
N ALA A 19 6.42 0.36 27.96
CA ALA A 19 5.27 0.29 28.87
C ALA A 19 5.47 -0.78 29.96
N PHE A 20 6.01 -1.95 29.61
CA PHE A 20 6.32 -3.03 30.55
C PHE A 20 7.44 -2.63 31.55
N ALA A 21 8.47 -1.95 31.06
CA ALA A 21 9.53 -1.41 31.91
C ALA A 21 8.99 -0.33 32.86
N GLY A 22 8.15 0.59 32.36
CA GLY A 22 7.49 1.61 33.17
C GLY A 22 6.58 1.02 34.25
N PHE A 23 5.88 -0.09 33.94
CA PHE A 23 5.06 -0.81 34.91
C PHE A 23 5.90 -1.40 36.05
N ASN A 24 7.06 -1.99 35.74
CA ASN A 24 7.99 -2.52 36.76
C ASN A 24 8.56 -1.41 37.67
N MET A 25 8.79 -0.22 37.12
CA MET A 25 9.32 0.92 37.88
C MET A 25 8.24 1.77 38.56
N SER A 26 6.95 1.41 38.42
CA SER A 26 5.80 2.21 38.88
C SER A 26 5.83 3.67 38.42
N GLU A 27 6.42 3.91 37.24
CA GLU A 27 6.65 5.24 36.68
C GLU A 27 5.59 5.53 35.61
N PRO A 28 4.55 6.34 35.92
CA PRO A 28 3.41 6.54 35.03
C PRO A 28 3.80 7.24 33.72
N PHE A 29 4.87 8.04 33.73
CA PHE A 29 5.38 8.71 32.53
C PHE A 29 5.87 7.71 31.47
N TRP A 30 6.61 6.68 31.89
CA TRP A 30 7.12 5.64 30.99
C TRP A 30 6.02 4.75 30.43
N ILE A 31 4.99 4.45 31.25
CA ILE A 31 3.80 3.73 30.80
C ILE A 31 3.07 4.51 29.71
N ALA A 32 2.84 5.82 29.92
CA ALA A 32 2.16 6.68 28.97
C ALA A 32 2.93 6.82 27.63
N MET A 33 4.26 6.94 27.70
CA MET A 33 5.13 6.99 26.53
C MET A 33 5.08 5.67 25.73
N GLY A 34 5.12 4.53 26.42
CA GLY A 34 5.02 3.21 25.78
C GLY A 34 3.67 2.98 25.11
N LEU A 35 2.57 3.32 25.78
CA LEU A 35 1.21 3.21 25.22
C LEU A 35 1.00 4.12 24.01
N SER A 36 1.47 5.37 24.08
CA SER A 36 1.39 6.32 22.97
C SER A 36 2.15 5.81 21.74
N SER A 37 3.32 5.21 21.95
CA SER A 37 4.11 4.58 20.88
C SER A 37 3.41 3.36 20.27
N MET A 38 2.77 2.51 21.09
CA MET A 38 1.97 1.38 20.59
C MET A 38 0.79 1.85 19.74
N ILE A 39 0.03 2.83 20.21
CA ILE A 39 -1.13 3.39 19.48
C ILE A 39 -0.66 3.97 18.14
N SER A 40 0.44 4.72 18.14
CA SER A 40 1.03 5.28 16.91
C SER A 40 1.46 4.19 15.93
N GLY A 41 2.07 3.10 16.41
CA GLY A 41 2.48 1.96 15.58
C GLY A 41 1.29 1.23 14.95
N VAL A 42 0.19 1.05 15.69
CA VAL A 42 -1.06 0.48 15.16
C VAL A 42 -1.67 1.40 14.09
N LEU A 43 -1.66 2.71 14.33
CA LEU A 43 -2.15 3.70 13.36
C LEU A 43 -1.34 3.65 12.07
N PHE A 44 -0.02 3.49 12.16
CA PHE A 44 0.87 3.36 11.00
C PHE A 44 0.60 2.09 10.19
N LEU A 45 0.32 0.97 10.87
CA LEU A 45 -0.10 -0.28 10.22
C LEU A 45 -1.45 -0.12 9.48
N ALA A 46 -2.40 0.56 10.12
CA ALA A 46 -3.70 0.84 9.52
C ALA A 46 -3.59 1.77 8.31
N LEU A 47 -2.67 2.75 8.36
CA LEU A 47 -2.42 3.66 7.25
C LEU A 47 -1.80 2.95 6.04
N ASP A 48 -0.86 2.02 6.25
CA ASP A 48 -0.28 1.21 5.18
C ASP A 48 -1.35 0.34 4.48
N ARG A 49 -2.23 -0.29 5.26
CA ARG A 49 -3.41 -1.02 4.74
C ARG A 49 -4.35 -0.09 3.96
N GLY A 50 -4.63 1.10 4.48
CA GLY A 50 -5.47 2.10 3.83
C GLY A 50 -4.90 2.57 2.49
N LEU A 51 -3.59 2.87 2.45
CA LEU A 51 -2.90 3.24 1.22
C LEU A 51 -2.88 2.09 0.20
N SER A 52 -2.76 0.85 0.65
CA SER A 52 -2.80 -0.32 -0.24
C SER A 52 -4.16 -0.46 -0.91
N LEU A 53 -5.24 -0.29 -0.15
CA LEU A 53 -6.60 -0.32 -0.68
C LEU A 53 -6.86 0.87 -1.63
N LEU A 54 -6.36 2.06 -1.28
CA LEU A 54 -6.46 3.23 -2.16
C LEU A 54 -5.72 3.01 -3.48
N THR A 55 -4.56 2.35 -3.43
CA THR A 55 -3.78 2.02 -4.62
C THR A 55 -4.52 0.99 -5.46
N GLU A 56 -5.13 -0.02 -4.86
CA GLU A 56 -5.93 -1.00 -5.59
C GLU A 56 -7.18 -0.38 -6.23
N ILE A 57 -7.87 0.53 -5.52
CA ILE A 57 -9.00 1.30 -6.08
C ILE A 57 -8.52 2.18 -7.22
N ARG A 58 -7.38 2.89 -7.06
CA ARG A 58 -6.75 3.67 -8.12
C ARG A 58 -6.43 2.79 -9.32
N ASP A 59 -5.85 1.62 -9.11
CA ASP A 59 -5.42 0.73 -10.19
C ASP A 59 -6.62 0.17 -10.96
N LYS A 60 -7.72 -0.15 -10.27
CA LYS A 60 -8.99 -0.52 -10.91
C LYS A 60 -9.63 0.65 -11.67
N LEU A 61 -9.56 1.86 -11.12
CA LEU A 61 -10.13 3.06 -11.74
C LEU A 61 -9.30 3.56 -12.95
N VAL A 62 -7.98 3.41 -12.91
CA VAL A 62 -7.05 3.76 -14.01
C VAL A 62 -6.98 2.64 -15.04
N GLY A 63 -7.12 1.38 -14.63
CA GLY A 63 -7.18 0.22 -15.51
C GLY A 63 -8.40 0.20 -16.45
N GLU A 64 -9.42 1.01 -16.17
CA GLU A 64 -10.65 1.04 -16.97
C GLU A 64 -10.64 2.05 -18.15
N THR A 65 -9.59 2.88 -18.36
CA THR A 65 -9.30 3.57 -19.66
C THR A 65 -8.04 4.46 -19.61
N PRO A 66 -7.18 4.58 -20.66
CA PRO A 66 -7.22 4.03 -22.02
C PRO A 66 -5.86 3.50 -22.54
N ASP A 67 -5.54 2.21 -22.35
CA ASP A 67 -4.49 1.53 -23.17
C ASP A 67 -5.11 0.71 -24.33
N GLN A 68 -6.40 0.95 -24.62
CA GLN A 68 -7.01 0.59 -25.91
C GLN A 68 -6.69 1.59 -27.04
N ALA A 69 -5.91 2.64 -26.77
CA ALA A 69 -5.37 3.53 -27.81
C ALA A 69 -4.10 2.98 -28.49
N ARG A 70 -3.61 1.81 -28.08
CA ARG A 70 -2.41 1.15 -28.63
C ARG A 70 -2.59 -0.32 -28.98
N ALA A 71 -3.82 -0.75 -29.26
CA ALA A 71 -3.96 -1.93 -30.11
C ALA A 71 -3.61 -1.48 -31.54
N PRO A 72 -2.59 -2.05 -32.21
CA PRO A 72 -2.43 -1.84 -33.64
C PRO A 72 -3.72 -2.34 -34.26
N THR A 73 -4.48 -1.42 -34.87
CA THR A 73 -5.63 -1.75 -35.68
C THR A 73 -5.15 -2.86 -36.61
N LYS A 74 -5.64 -4.08 -36.37
CA LYS A 74 -5.42 -5.21 -37.25
C LYS A 74 -6.07 -4.78 -38.56
N ARG A 75 -5.31 -4.10 -39.43
CA ARG A 75 -5.63 -3.90 -40.84
C ARG A 75 -5.66 -5.30 -41.41
N THR A 76 -6.79 -5.97 -41.26
CA THR A 76 -7.15 -7.11 -42.08
C THR A 76 -7.24 -6.61 -43.51
N SER A 77 -6.11 -6.71 -44.21
CA SER A 77 -5.97 -7.31 -45.54
C SER A 77 -6.99 -6.92 -46.62
N PHE A 78 -7.44 -5.66 -46.66
CA PHE A 78 -8.13 -5.17 -47.86
C PHE A 78 -7.13 -4.81 -48.97
N ASP A 79 -5.87 -4.57 -48.61
CA ASP A 79 -4.79 -4.23 -49.55
C ASP A 79 -4.22 -5.47 -50.27
N ASP A 80 -4.36 -6.68 -49.70
CA ASP A 80 -3.84 -7.92 -50.30
C ASP A 80 -4.78 -8.50 -51.39
N ALA A 81 -6.06 -8.12 -51.41
CA ALA A 81 -7.04 -8.63 -52.38
C ALA A 81 -7.04 -7.88 -53.72
N PHE A 82 -6.36 -6.73 -53.82
CA PHE A 82 -6.26 -5.94 -55.05
C PHE A 82 -4.95 -6.16 -55.82
N LEU A 83 -4.01 -6.95 -55.28
CA LEU A 83 -2.70 -7.21 -55.90
C LEU A 83 -2.60 -8.58 -56.59
N ASP A 84 -3.61 -9.44 -56.47
CA ASP A 84 -3.68 -10.77 -57.11
C ASP A 84 -4.62 -10.82 -58.33
N GLY A 85 -5.04 -9.66 -58.85
CA GLY A 85 -6.11 -9.53 -59.84
C GLY A 85 -5.72 -8.86 -61.17
N GLU A 86 -4.44 -8.86 -61.56
CA GLU A 86 -3.99 -8.52 -62.93
C GLU A 86 -3.38 -9.71 -63.66
#